data_AF-A0A7C6UMS9-F1
#
_entry.id   AF-A0A7C6UMS9-F1
#
_cell.length_a   1.000
_cell.length_b   1.000
_cell.length_c   1.000
_cell.angle_alpha   90.00
_cell.angle_beta   90.00
_cell.angle_gamma   90.00
#
_symmetry.space_group_name_H-M   'P 1'
#
loop_
_entity.id
_entity.type
_entity.pdbx_description
1 polymer ?
#
loop_
_entity_poly.entity_id
_entity_poly.type
_entity_poly.pdbx_seq_one_letter_code
_entity_poly.pdbx_strand_id
1 'polypeptide(L)'
;MRKLFKNMALSFFLIILFLLITVPCFASAEDNSLVDLREYIPNVFIDLRYATENNFTKQKIYSTDDAYLRLGTAKKLKQVQEELLKKGYSLKIWDAFRPIEAQFKLWEVCPNPSFVADPYKKYSNHSRGAAVDVTLVNSEGTEMAMPTEFDEFGSRADRDYRDVEAKPVANVLLLEQTMEKYGFKGYKAEWWHFDDVDEYGVIHNPEELLVEKPITLVISAIGDCVIGSDIRFKYQGSFFDEFAKQNERYGYFFSGVKNILANDDLTIANLENALTDYKQKPDKSHQERPFFFKGPPRFANILKEGSIEAINLANNHSFDYLEKGIGDTKASLRKAGINYFGDEDKAAITIKGKKIGLLGYNTYGPLEKGSDISVLKQQIKNDLSETKEFTDLNIVSFHWGEEYGDVIAEQKLLGRYALDHGADLVLGHHPHVIQEI
;
A
#
# COMPACT_ATOMS: atom_id res chain seq x y z
N MET A 1 -16.05 44.46 24.07
CA MET A 1 -15.29 44.01 22.89
C MET A 1 -16.22 43.43 21.82
N ARG A 2 -17.07 44.31 21.25
CA ARG A 2 -17.86 44.05 20.04
C ARG A 2 -17.21 44.87 18.93
N LYS A 3 -16.93 44.23 17.78
CA LYS A 3 -16.32 44.73 16.52
C LYS A 3 -14.92 44.17 16.27
N LEU A 4 -14.83 42.97 15.68
CA LEU A 4 -13.76 42.58 14.75
C LEU A 4 -13.97 41.18 14.12
N PHE A 5 -15.17 40.86 13.63
CA PHE A 5 -15.32 39.71 12.72
C PHE A 5 -16.42 40.00 11.68
N LYS A 6 -16.02 40.70 10.63
CA LYS A 6 -16.70 40.69 9.33
C LYS A 6 -15.63 40.28 8.32
N ASN A 7 -15.96 39.25 7.54
CA ASN A 7 -15.17 38.70 6.43
C ASN A 7 -13.94 37.88 6.84
N MET A 8 -14.17 36.64 7.28
CA MET A 8 -13.27 35.54 6.95
C MET A 8 -14.14 34.41 6.41
N ALA A 9 -14.00 34.14 5.11
CA ALA A 9 -14.36 32.83 4.59
C ALA A 9 -13.55 31.81 5.40
N LEU A 10 -14.23 30.91 6.10
CA LEU A 10 -13.61 29.75 6.71
C LEU A 10 -13.09 28.87 5.57
N SER A 11 -11.87 29.12 5.12
CA SER A 11 -11.09 28.11 4.42
C SER A 11 -10.70 27.07 5.46
N PHE A 12 -11.47 25.98 5.51
CA PHE A 12 -11.05 24.75 6.19
C PHE A 12 -9.76 24.28 5.52
N PHE A 13 -8.63 24.46 6.21
CA PHE A 13 -7.40 23.77 5.86
C PHE A 13 -7.54 22.32 6.32
N LEU A 14 -7.99 21.45 5.43
CA LEU A 14 -7.81 20.02 5.58
C LEU A 14 -6.33 19.73 5.30
N ILE A 15 -5.52 19.61 6.35
CA ILE A 15 -4.17 19.06 6.23
C ILE A 15 -4.32 17.55 6.29
N ILE A 16 -4.16 16.91 5.14
CA ILE A 16 -4.15 15.45 5.01
C ILE A 16 -2.74 14.99 5.40
N LEU A 17 -2.63 14.33 6.55
CA LEU A 17 -1.39 13.71 6.98
C LEU A 17 -1.26 12.35 6.27
N PHE A 18 -0.49 12.31 5.18
CA PHE A 18 -0.05 11.05 4.58
C PHE A 18 1.09 10.46 5.41
N LEU A 19 0.77 9.55 6.34
CA LEU A 19 1.79 8.74 7.00
C LEU A 19 2.12 7.54 6.10
N LEU A 20 3.08 7.71 5.19
CA LEU A 20 3.67 6.60 4.43
C LEU A 20 4.71 5.89 5.31
N ILE A 21 4.31 4.83 6.01
CA ILE A 21 5.26 3.89 6.62
C ILE A 21 5.71 2.93 5.51
N THR A 22 6.78 3.28 4.79
CA THR A 22 7.40 2.35 3.83
C THR A 22 8.36 1.43 4.58
N VAL A 23 7.93 0.21 4.89
CA VAL A 23 8.87 -0.88 5.20
C VAL A 23 9.48 -1.33 3.88
N PRO A 24 10.82 -1.30 3.70
CA PRO A 24 11.42 -1.78 2.46
C PRO A 24 11.11 -3.28 2.28
N CYS A 25 10.40 -3.59 1.18
CA CYS A 25 9.87 -4.90 0.79
C CYS A 25 10.84 -6.09 0.96
N PHE A 26 12.15 -5.85 0.88
CA PHE A 26 13.18 -6.89 0.86
C PHE A 26 13.87 -7.13 2.21
N ALA A 27 13.53 -6.41 3.28
CA ALA A 27 14.26 -6.49 4.55
C ALA A 27 14.16 -7.86 5.25
N SER A 28 13.10 -8.64 4.98
CA SER A 28 12.86 -9.96 5.57
C SER A 28 12.98 -11.13 4.58
N ALA A 29 13.32 -10.87 3.31
CA ALA A 29 13.40 -11.91 2.29
C ALA A 29 14.70 -12.72 2.41
N GLU A 30 14.60 -14.04 2.26
CA GLU A 30 15.77 -14.94 2.27
C GLU A 30 16.57 -14.81 0.97
N ASP A 31 17.88 -15.07 1.01
CA ASP A 31 18.78 -15.01 -0.16
C ASP A 31 18.35 -15.95 -1.30
N ASN A 32 17.56 -16.98 -0.98
CA ASN A 32 17.01 -17.93 -1.93
C ASN A 32 15.77 -17.39 -2.68
N SER A 33 15.15 -16.30 -2.22
CA SER A 33 13.95 -15.74 -2.85
C SER A 33 14.29 -15.10 -4.21
N LEU A 34 13.36 -15.12 -5.16
CA LEU A 34 13.45 -14.41 -6.43
C LEU A 34 13.00 -12.95 -6.28
N VAL A 35 13.80 -12.03 -6.81
CA VAL A 35 13.53 -10.59 -6.82
C VAL A 35 13.64 -10.02 -8.23
N ASP A 36 12.74 -9.10 -8.57
CA ASP A 36 12.78 -8.37 -9.85
C ASP A 36 13.95 -7.38 -9.83
N LEU A 37 14.85 -7.51 -10.81
CA LEU A 37 16.03 -6.67 -10.93
C LEU A 37 15.69 -5.19 -11.18
N ARG A 38 14.57 -4.88 -11.84
CA ARG A 38 14.13 -3.49 -12.07
C ARG A 38 13.83 -2.78 -10.75
N GLU A 39 13.22 -3.52 -9.82
CA GLU A 39 12.84 -2.98 -8.50
C GLU A 39 14.04 -2.98 -7.54
N TYR A 40 14.87 -4.03 -7.60
CA TYR A 40 15.95 -4.21 -6.63
C TYR A 40 17.23 -3.42 -6.95
N ILE A 41 17.56 -3.27 -8.23
CA ILE A 41 18.78 -2.62 -8.72
C ILE A 41 18.40 -1.37 -9.51
N PRO A 42 18.31 -0.19 -8.87
CA PRO A 42 17.96 1.02 -9.57
C PRO A 42 18.97 1.36 -10.68
N ASN A 43 18.48 1.90 -11.80
CA ASN A 43 19.26 2.31 -12.98
C ASN A 43 19.90 1.16 -13.79
N VAL A 44 19.57 -0.09 -13.50
CA VAL A 44 19.86 -1.20 -14.43
C VAL A 44 18.95 -1.10 -15.65
N PHE A 45 19.46 -1.41 -16.84
CA PHE A 45 18.66 -1.53 -18.05
C PHE A 45 18.26 -2.99 -18.25
N ILE A 46 17.00 -3.26 -18.60
CA ILE A 46 16.52 -4.60 -18.92
C ILE A 46 16.13 -4.66 -20.40
N ASP A 47 16.65 -5.66 -21.10
CA ASP A 47 16.36 -5.97 -22.50
C ASP A 47 16.42 -7.49 -22.68
N LEU A 48 15.51 -8.22 -22.01
CA LEU A 48 15.50 -9.68 -22.03
C LEU A 48 15.30 -10.20 -23.45
N ARG A 49 16.38 -10.66 -24.08
CA ARG A 49 16.44 -10.98 -25.52
C ARG A 49 15.46 -12.08 -25.90
N TYR A 50 15.28 -13.06 -25.02
CA TYR A 50 14.34 -14.16 -25.18
C TYR A 50 12.87 -13.78 -24.98
N ALA A 51 12.55 -12.60 -24.46
CA ALA A 51 11.18 -12.02 -24.46
C ALA A 51 10.83 -11.30 -25.78
N THR A 52 11.80 -11.16 -26.68
CA THR A 52 11.67 -10.49 -27.98
C THR A 52 12.02 -11.46 -29.12
N GLU A 53 11.94 -11.00 -30.37
CA GLU A 53 12.46 -11.75 -31.53
C GLU A 53 13.96 -11.48 -31.77
N ASN A 54 14.57 -10.58 -30.99
CA ASN A 54 15.99 -10.25 -31.09
C ASN A 54 16.85 -11.25 -30.31
N ASN A 55 16.84 -12.50 -30.75
CA ASN A 55 17.71 -13.56 -30.25
C ASN A 55 18.03 -14.53 -31.40
N PHE A 56 18.86 -15.54 -31.18
CA PHE A 56 19.27 -16.47 -32.24
C PHE A 56 18.11 -17.32 -32.79
N THR A 57 17.04 -17.55 -32.01
CA THR A 57 15.88 -18.35 -32.45
C THR A 57 14.94 -17.57 -33.38
N LYS A 58 15.03 -16.23 -33.37
CA LYS A 58 14.07 -15.32 -34.04
C LYS A 58 12.62 -15.50 -33.60
N GLN A 59 12.42 -16.03 -32.39
CA GLN A 59 11.12 -16.28 -31.79
C GLN A 59 11.11 -15.74 -30.35
N LYS A 60 9.91 -15.41 -29.86
CA LYS A 60 9.70 -15.11 -28.44
C LYS A 60 9.62 -16.40 -27.65
N ILE A 61 10.55 -16.59 -26.72
CA ILE A 61 10.64 -17.77 -25.87
C ILE A 61 9.98 -17.51 -24.50
N TYR A 62 10.20 -16.32 -23.93
CA TYR A 62 9.57 -15.85 -22.68
C TYR A 62 8.23 -15.17 -22.96
N SER A 63 7.31 -15.29 -22.00
CA SER A 63 6.00 -14.64 -22.04
C SER A 63 6.02 -13.20 -21.49
N THR A 64 6.97 -12.88 -20.62
CA THR A 64 7.18 -11.55 -20.05
C THR A 64 8.65 -11.17 -20.14
N ASP A 65 8.95 -9.90 -19.92
CA ASP A 65 10.31 -9.37 -19.85
C ASP A 65 10.80 -9.22 -18.39
N ASP A 66 10.14 -9.86 -17.43
CA ASP A 66 10.48 -9.77 -16.00
C ASP A 66 11.82 -10.45 -15.70
N ALA A 67 12.80 -9.66 -15.25
CA ALA A 67 14.15 -10.12 -15.00
C ALA A 67 14.30 -10.47 -13.52
N TYR A 68 14.31 -11.77 -13.20
CA TYR A 68 14.50 -12.24 -11.83
C TYR A 68 15.89 -12.81 -11.61
N LEU A 69 16.45 -12.58 -10.42
CA LEU A 69 17.56 -13.38 -9.87
C LEU A 69 17.22 -13.74 -8.43
N ARG A 70 17.95 -14.71 -7.87
CA ARG A 70 17.92 -14.92 -6.42
C ARG A 70 18.44 -13.68 -5.71
N LEU A 71 17.88 -13.38 -4.55
CA LEU A 71 18.23 -12.18 -3.77
C LEU A 71 19.73 -12.15 -3.43
N GLY A 72 20.34 -13.30 -3.11
CA GLY A 72 21.80 -13.39 -2.91
C GLY A 72 22.60 -12.96 -4.15
N THR A 73 22.23 -13.48 -5.33
CA THR A 73 22.84 -13.11 -6.62
C THR A 73 22.56 -11.65 -6.99
N ALA A 74 21.34 -11.15 -6.76
CA ALA A 74 20.95 -9.77 -7.03
C ALA A 74 21.72 -8.77 -6.14
N LYS A 75 22.02 -9.13 -4.88
CA LYS A 75 22.89 -8.33 -4.00
C LYS A 75 24.29 -8.15 -4.59
N LYS A 76 24.88 -9.22 -5.14
CA LYS A 76 26.18 -9.17 -5.82
C LYS A 76 26.12 -8.31 -7.08
N LEU A 77 25.11 -8.53 -7.92
CA LEU A 77 24.93 -7.77 -9.16
C LEU A 77 24.71 -6.27 -8.89
N LYS A 78 24.03 -5.94 -7.79
CA LYS A 78 23.87 -4.55 -7.34
C LYS A 78 25.23 -3.90 -7.02
N GLN A 79 26.15 -4.62 -6.39
CA GLN A 79 27.49 -4.10 -6.11
C GLN A 79 28.29 -3.87 -7.41
N VAL A 80 28.15 -4.76 -8.40
CA VAL A 80 28.71 -4.56 -9.76
C VAL A 80 28.16 -3.27 -10.36
N GLN A 81 26.84 -3.10 -10.37
CA GLN A 81 26.17 -1.90 -10.88
C GLN A 81 26.69 -0.63 -10.19
N GLU A 82 26.79 -0.62 -8.86
CA GLU A 82 27.27 0.52 -8.08
C GLU A 82 28.74 0.87 -8.39
N GLU A 83 29.59 -0.10 -8.70
CA GLU A 83 30.97 0.16 -9.12
C GLU A 83 31.06 0.69 -10.56
N LEU A 84 30.28 0.13 -11.48
CA LEU A 84 30.25 0.59 -12.86
C LEU A 84 29.71 2.02 -12.98
N LEU A 85 28.71 2.39 -12.17
CA LEU A 85 28.17 3.76 -12.14
C LEU A 85 29.25 4.79 -11.78
N LYS A 86 30.18 4.45 -10.87
CA LYS A 86 31.32 5.32 -10.51
C LYS A 86 32.29 5.54 -11.67
N LYS A 87 32.26 4.65 -12.67
CA LYS A 87 33.09 4.69 -13.88
C LYS A 87 32.33 5.23 -15.10
N GLY A 88 31.08 5.65 -14.94
CA GLY A 88 30.25 6.19 -16.02
C GLY A 88 29.52 5.13 -16.86
N TYR A 89 29.42 3.89 -16.37
CA TYR A 89 28.75 2.79 -17.04
C TYR A 89 27.56 2.28 -16.22
N SER A 90 26.62 1.62 -16.88
CA SER A 90 25.54 0.86 -16.25
C SER A 90 25.49 -0.55 -16.88
N LEU A 91 24.84 -1.50 -16.21
CA LEU A 91 24.54 -2.82 -16.75
C LEU A 91 23.28 -2.79 -17.60
N LYS A 92 23.30 -3.53 -18.71
CA LYS A 92 22.09 -3.97 -19.41
C LYS A 92 22.00 -5.49 -19.34
N ILE A 93 20.85 -5.99 -18.89
CA ILE A 93 20.57 -7.42 -18.71
C ILE A 93 19.84 -7.96 -19.94
N TRP A 94 20.44 -8.96 -20.58
CA TRP A 94 19.91 -9.66 -21.75
C TRP A 94 19.27 -11.00 -21.42
N ASP A 95 19.73 -11.67 -20.36
CA ASP A 95 19.05 -12.83 -19.77
C ASP A 95 19.36 -12.91 -18.26
N ALA A 96 18.43 -13.51 -17.51
CA ALA A 96 18.52 -13.68 -16.06
C ALA A 96 17.92 -15.05 -15.68
N PHE A 97 17.00 -15.14 -14.73
CA PHE A 97 16.28 -16.39 -14.47
C PHE A 97 15.57 -16.91 -15.73
N ARG A 98 15.92 -18.14 -16.14
CA ARG A 98 15.34 -18.83 -17.29
C ARG A 98 14.49 -20.00 -16.81
N PRO A 99 13.15 -19.95 -16.95
CA PRO A 99 12.29 -21.09 -16.66
C PRO A 99 12.73 -22.36 -17.38
N ILE A 100 12.51 -23.52 -16.77
CA ILE A 100 12.97 -24.80 -17.31
C ILE A 100 12.40 -25.04 -18.71
N GLU A 101 11.13 -24.71 -18.93
CA GLU A 101 10.44 -24.88 -20.21
C GLU A 101 11.10 -24.05 -21.31
N ALA A 102 11.61 -22.86 -20.98
CA ALA A 102 12.33 -22.04 -21.93
C ALA A 102 13.66 -22.68 -22.35
N GLN A 103 14.38 -23.33 -21.42
CA GLN A 103 15.59 -24.08 -21.76
C GLN A 103 15.29 -25.22 -22.75
N PHE A 104 14.17 -25.93 -22.59
CA PHE A 104 13.74 -26.95 -23.55
C PHE A 104 13.42 -26.36 -24.92
N LYS A 105 12.70 -25.23 -24.99
CA LYS A 105 12.42 -24.54 -26.26
C LYS A 105 13.69 -24.10 -26.99
N LEU A 106 14.68 -23.56 -26.28
CA LEU A 106 15.97 -23.18 -26.88
C LEU A 106 16.69 -24.40 -27.46
N TRP A 107 16.66 -25.53 -26.75
CA TRP A 107 17.27 -26.78 -27.20
C TRP A 107 16.56 -27.37 -28.43
N GLU A 108 15.24 -27.26 -28.53
CA GLU A 108 14.50 -27.70 -29.71
C GLU A 108 14.92 -26.95 -30.98
N VAL A 109 15.25 -25.66 -30.86
CA VAL A 109 15.74 -24.83 -31.97
C VAL A 109 17.22 -25.09 -32.27
N CYS A 110 18.05 -25.26 -31.25
CA CYS A 110 19.48 -25.54 -31.40
C CYS A 110 19.93 -26.70 -30.48
N PRO A 111 19.79 -27.96 -30.93
CA PRO A 111 20.20 -29.13 -30.16
C PRO A 111 21.71 -29.38 -30.25
N ASN A 112 22.50 -28.35 -29.95
CA ASN A 112 23.95 -28.40 -29.94
C ASN A 112 24.50 -28.02 -28.55
N PRO A 113 25.08 -28.97 -27.80
CA PRO A 113 25.56 -28.73 -26.44
C PRO A 113 26.78 -27.79 -26.37
N SER A 114 27.37 -27.42 -27.51
CA SER A 114 28.38 -26.36 -27.56
C SER A 114 27.79 -24.95 -27.46
N PHE A 115 26.49 -24.78 -27.70
CA PHE A 115 25.84 -23.46 -27.80
C PHE A 115 24.64 -23.32 -26.86
N VAL A 116 23.90 -24.40 -26.63
CA VAL A 116 22.76 -24.42 -25.72
C VAL A 116 22.94 -25.57 -24.75
N ALA A 117 22.82 -25.33 -23.45
CA ALA A 117 22.94 -26.41 -22.47
C ALA A 117 21.90 -27.51 -22.70
N ASP A 118 22.33 -28.77 -22.74
CA ASP A 118 21.48 -29.96 -22.94
C ASP A 118 20.59 -30.20 -21.69
N PRO A 119 19.28 -29.87 -21.75
CA PRO A 119 18.41 -29.94 -20.58
C PRO A 119 18.16 -31.38 -20.12
N TYR A 120 18.44 -32.39 -20.95
CA TYR A 120 18.31 -33.80 -20.59
C TYR A 120 19.50 -34.31 -19.76
N LYS A 121 20.61 -33.58 -19.72
CA LYS A 121 21.80 -33.94 -18.92
C LYS A 121 21.93 -33.10 -17.66
N LYS A 122 21.76 -31.77 -17.79
CA LYS A 122 21.89 -30.84 -16.66
C LYS A 122 21.14 -29.55 -16.96
N TYR A 123 20.46 -29.00 -15.96
CA TYR A 123 19.85 -27.68 -16.06
C TYR A 123 20.90 -26.56 -16.08
N SER A 124 20.60 -25.51 -16.84
CA SER A 124 21.35 -24.25 -16.86
C SER A 124 21.35 -23.58 -15.48
N ASN A 125 22.40 -22.83 -15.17
CA ASN A 125 22.44 -21.98 -13.97
C ASN A 125 21.45 -20.81 -14.07
N HIS A 126 21.03 -20.42 -15.28
CA HIS A 126 19.90 -19.50 -15.44
C HIS A 126 18.62 -20.08 -14.83
N SER A 127 18.37 -21.40 -14.93
CA SER A 127 17.22 -22.06 -14.30
C SER A 127 17.35 -22.24 -12.78
N ARG A 128 18.46 -21.79 -12.21
CA ARG A 128 18.68 -21.70 -10.75
C ARG A 128 18.52 -20.27 -10.24
N GLY A 129 18.26 -19.29 -11.11
CA GLY A 129 18.25 -17.86 -10.77
C GLY A 129 19.62 -17.34 -10.35
N ALA A 130 20.68 -17.99 -10.83
CA ALA A 130 22.06 -17.82 -10.39
C ALA A 130 23.03 -17.57 -11.55
N ALA A 131 22.51 -17.16 -12.71
CA ALA A 131 23.31 -16.73 -13.86
C ALA A 131 22.66 -15.52 -14.51
N VAL A 132 23.48 -14.69 -15.16
CA VAL A 132 23.04 -13.47 -15.82
C VAL A 132 23.88 -13.23 -17.07
N ASP A 133 23.20 -12.85 -18.16
CA ASP A 133 23.82 -12.43 -19.41
C ASP A 133 23.73 -10.91 -19.52
N VAL A 134 24.87 -10.24 -19.60
CA VAL A 134 24.95 -8.78 -19.44
C VAL A 134 25.93 -8.10 -20.40
N THR A 135 25.70 -6.81 -20.62
CA THR A 135 26.64 -5.91 -21.29
C THR A 135 26.79 -4.59 -20.54
N LEU A 136 27.76 -3.77 -20.97
CA LEU A 136 27.92 -2.40 -20.50
C LEU A 136 27.17 -1.43 -21.40
N VAL A 137 26.54 -0.43 -20.77
CA VAL A 137 25.93 0.71 -21.44
C VAL A 137 26.42 2.03 -20.85
N ASN A 138 26.26 3.11 -21.60
CA ASN A 138 26.42 4.47 -21.08
C ASN A 138 25.18 4.89 -20.25
N SER A 139 25.18 6.13 -19.74
CA SER A 139 24.08 6.70 -18.95
C SER A 139 22.73 6.77 -19.68
N GLU A 140 22.72 6.68 -21.01
CA GLU A 140 21.52 6.72 -21.86
C GLU A 140 21.03 5.31 -22.22
N GLY A 141 21.73 4.25 -21.79
CA GLY A 141 21.39 2.86 -22.15
C GLY A 141 21.93 2.41 -23.51
N THR A 142 22.80 3.21 -24.14
CA THR A 142 23.48 2.83 -25.39
C THR A 142 24.59 1.84 -25.10
N GLU A 143 24.60 0.73 -25.83
CA GLU A 143 25.56 -0.37 -25.65
C GLU A 143 26.97 0.06 -26.04
N MET A 144 27.92 -0.32 -25.18
CA MET A 144 29.34 -0.16 -25.45
C MET A 144 29.79 -1.23 -26.44
N ALA A 145 30.80 -0.92 -27.26
CA ALA A 145 31.38 -1.90 -28.16
C ALA A 145 31.93 -3.09 -27.37
N MET A 146 31.49 -4.30 -27.71
CA MET A 146 31.87 -5.58 -27.09
C MET A 146 32.38 -6.55 -28.16
N PRO A 147 33.01 -7.69 -27.79
CA PRO A 147 33.66 -8.59 -28.75
C PRO A 147 32.76 -9.06 -29.89
N THR A 148 31.49 -9.33 -29.56
CA THR A 148 30.46 -9.83 -30.47
C THR A 148 29.09 -9.31 -30.05
N GLU A 149 28.08 -9.58 -30.87
CA GLU A 149 26.68 -9.51 -30.43
C GLU A 149 26.35 -10.65 -29.45
N PHE A 150 25.22 -10.52 -28.77
CA PHE A 150 24.65 -11.58 -27.90
C PHE A 150 24.29 -12.84 -28.71
N ASP A 151 24.48 -14.01 -28.12
CA ASP A 151 24.27 -15.33 -28.74
C ASP A 151 25.09 -15.55 -30.04
N GLU A 152 26.27 -14.94 -30.15
CA GLU A 152 27.20 -15.25 -31.24
C GLU A 152 28.00 -16.53 -30.93
N PHE A 153 27.86 -17.55 -31.77
CA PHE A 153 28.46 -18.88 -31.57
C PHE A 153 29.87 -19.06 -32.18
N GLY A 154 30.61 -17.96 -32.34
CA GLY A 154 31.95 -17.92 -32.93
C GLY A 154 33.08 -17.84 -31.89
N SER A 155 34.34 -18.06 -32.30
CA SER A 155 35.50 -17.97 -31.39
C SER A 155 35.65 -16.59 -30.74
N ARG A 156 35.26 -15.52 -31.45
CA ARG A 156 35.32 -14.15 -30.93
C ARG A 156 34.44 -13.92 -29.70
N ALA A 157 33.47 -14.80 -29.43
CA ALA A 157 32.61 -14.72 -28.26
C ALA A 157 33.27 -15.27 -26.98
N ASP A 158 34.35 -16.04 -27.13
CA ASP A 158 35.07 -16.63 -26.01
C ASP A 158 35.94 -15.60 -25.28
N ARG A 159 36.45 -15.99 -24.10
CA ARG A 159 37.25 -15.12 -23.23
C ARG A 159 38.75 -15.06 -23.56
N ASP A 160 39.18 -15.55 -24.73
CA ASP A 160 40.56 -15.48 -25.19
C ASP A 160 40.91 -14.10 -25.78
N TYR A 161 39.94 -13.44 -26.41
CA TYR A 161 39.98 -12.06 -26.93
C TYR A 161 41.15 -11.69 -27.88
N ARG A 162 42.04 -12.62 -28.23
CA ARG A 162 43.22 -12.36 -29.08
C ARG A 162 42.86 -11.99 -30.51
N ASP A 163 41.68 -12.37 -30.96
CA ASP A 163 41.10 -12.09 -32.28
C ASP A 163 40.11 -10.89 -32.27
N VAL A 164 40.09 -10.10 -31.18
CA VAL A 164 39.17 -8.98 -30.97
C VAL A 164 39.89 -7.63 -30.96
N GLU A 165 39.22 -6.58 -31.43
CA GLU A 165 39.76 -5.21 -31.45
C GLU A 165 39.98 -4.63 -30.03
N ALA A 166 40.97 -3.74 -29.89
CA ALA A 166 41.40 -3.23 -28.59
C ALA A 166 40.31 -2.54 -27.74
N LYS A 167 39.36 -1.82 -28.36
CA LYS A 167 38.30 -1.09 -27.63
C LYS A 167 37.25 -2.05 -27.03
N PRO A 168 36.67 -2.98 -27.79
CA PRO A 168 35.89 -4.09 -27.23
C PRO A 168 36.59 -4.86 -26.11
N VAL A 169 37.89 -5.16 -26.27
CA VAL A 169 38.68 -5.86 -25.25
C VAL A 169 38.76 -5.05 -23.94
N ALA A 170 38.97 -3.74 -24.02
CA ALA A 170 39.00 -2.90 -22.82
C ALA A 170 37.66 -2.89 -22.06
N ASN A 171 36.52 -2.87 -22.79
CA ASN A 171 35.19 -2.86 -22.19
C ASN A 171 34.83 -4.21 -21.56
N VAL A 172 35.11 -5.32 -22.25
CA VAL A 172 34.79 -6.65 -21.74
C VAL A 172 35.66 -7.02 -20.54
N LEU A 173 36.93 -6.62 -20.52
CA LEU A 173 37.80 -6.81 -19.35
C LEU A 173 37.33 -5.98 -18.16
N LEU A 174 36.83 -4.76 -18.37
CA LEU A 174 36.23 -3.96 -17.30
C LEU A 174 35.01 -4.68 -16.71
N LEU A 175 34.11 -5.17 -17.57
CA LEU A 175 32.94 -5.92 -17.14
C LEU A 175 33.34 -7.18 -16.36
N GLU A 176 34.18 -8.02 -16.96
CA GLU A 176 34.65 -9.29 -16.40
C GLU A 176 35.30 -9.11 -15.03
N GLN A 177 36.28 -8.20 -14.91
CA GLN A 177 36.96 -7.95 -13.65
C GLN A 177 36.01 -7.43 -12.56
N THR A 178 35.01 -6.62 -12.94
CA THR A 178 34.03 -6.09 -11.97
C THR A 178 33.05 -7.18 -11.53
N MET A 179 32.57 -8.02 -12.45
CA MET A 179 31.72 -9.17 -12.14
C MET A 179 32.46 -10.15 -11.22
N GLU A 180 33.70 -10.53 -11.56
CA GLU A 180 34.50 -11.47 -10.76
C GLU A 180 34.80 -10.95 -9.35
N LYS A 181 35.10 -9.66 -9.22
CA LYS A 181 35.33 -9.00 -7.94
C LYS A 181 34.16 -9.17 -6.96
N TYR A 182 32.93 -9.22 -7.46
CA TYR A 182 31.72 -9.31 -6.66
C TYR A 182 31.11 -10.72 -6.60
N GLY A 183 31.90 -11.74 -6.94
CA GLY A 183 31.49 -13.13 -6.75
C GLY A 183 30.71 -13.71 -7.91
N PHE A 184 30.99 -13.26 -9.13
CA PHE A 184 30.59 -13.96 -10.34
C PHE A 184 31.78 -14.70 -10.98
N LYS A 185 31.49 -15.63 -11.89
CA LYS A 185 32.48 -16.33 -12.70
C LYS A 185 32.01 -16.34 -14.15
N GLY A 186 32.88 -15.90 -15.05
CA GLY A 186 32.58 -15.91 -16.48
C GLY A 186 32.55 -17.32 -17.08
N TYR A 187 31.63 -17.58 -18.01
CA TYR A 187 31.68 -18.79 -18.83
C TYR A 187 32.70 -18.64 -19.96
N LYS A 188 33.50 -19.68 -20.20
CA LYS A 188 34.68 -19.58 -21.07
C LYS A 188 34.33 -19.23 -22.52
N ALA A 189 33.22 -19.74 -23.03
CA ALA A 189 32.82 -19.58 -24.44
C ALA A 189 31.95 -18.35 -24.71
N GLU A 190 31.52 -17.64 -23.66
CA GLU A 190 30.56 -16.54 -23.76
C GLU A 190 31.00 -15.39 -22.85
N TRP A 191 31.43 -14.28 -23.46
CA TRP A 191 31.93 -13.12 -22.70
C TRP A 191 30.84 -12.40 -21.89
N TRP A 192 29.59 -12.48 -22.33
CA TRP A 192 28.43 -11.85 -21.67
C TRP A 192 27.90 -12.64 -20.48
N HIS A 193 28.22 -13.94 -20.40
CA HIS A 193 27.63 -14.87 -19.44
C HIS A 193 28.42 -14.95 -18.15
N PHE A 194 27.73 -14.80 -17.02
CA PHE A 194 28.30 -14.88 -15.68
C PHE A 194 27.42 -15.71 -14.74
N ASP A 195 28.05 -16.71 -14.12
CA ASP A 195 27.48 -17.52 -13.05
C ASP A 195 27.79 -16.91 -11.68
N ASP A 196 26.84 -16.98 -10.76
CA ASP A 196 27.11 -16.81 -9.34
C ASP A 196 28.06 -17.92 -8.85
N VAL A 197 29.05 -17.59 -8.02
CA VAL A 197 29.92 -18.59 -7.38
C VAL A 197 29.22 -19.39 -6.29
N ASP A 198 28.10 -18.89 -5.75
CA ASP A 198 27.28 -19.61 -4.78
C ASP A 198 26.39 -20.63 -5.49
N GLU A 199 26.23 -21.80 -4.87
CA GLU A 199 25.41 -22.87 -5.43
C GLU A 199 23.95 -22.78 -4.98
N TYR A 200 23.05 -22.81 -5.96
CA TYR A 200 21.61 -22.81 -5.72
C TYR A 200 20.91 -24.01 -6.36
N GLY A 201 19.78 -24.42 -5.79
CA GLY A 201 18.91 -25.43 -6.39
C GLY A 201 18.24 -24.95 -7.68
N VAL A 202 17.82 -25.89 -8.53
CA VAL A 202 16.99 -25.59 -9.71
C VAL A 202 15.62 -25.13 -9.24
N ILE A 203 15.08 -24.12 -9.90
CA ILE A 203 13.76 -23.57 -9.60
C ILE A 203 12.73 -24.27 -10.48
N HIS A 204 11.94 -25.14 -9.87
CA HIS A 204 10.80 -25.80 -10.54
C HIS A 204 9.53 -24.95 -10.46
N ASN A 205 9.30 -24.32 -9.30
CA ASN A 205 8.12 -23.49 -9.03
C ASN A 205 8.58 -22.06 -8.69
N PRO A 206 8.74 -21.16 -9.67
CA PRO A 206 9.24 -19.81 -9.40
C PRO A 206 8.29 -19.00 -8.51
N GLU A 207 6.98 -19.23 -8.62
CA GLU A 207 5.95 -18.53 -7.83
C GLU A 207 6.14 -18.70 -6.32
N GLU A 208 6.64 -19.86 -5.86
CA GLU A 208 6.91 -20.12 -4.44
C GLU A 208 8.12 -19.36 -3.90
N LEU A 209 8.98 -18.84 -4.78
CA LEU A 209 10.20 -18.12 -4.42
C LEU A 209 10.06 -16.62 -4.61
N LEU A 210 9.03 -16.13 -5.30
CA LEU A 210 8.82 -14.70 -5.47
C LEU A 210 8.60 -14.04 -4.10
N VAL A 211 9.34 -12.97 -3.83
CA VAL A 211 9.07 -12.15 -2.63
C VAL A 211 7.69 -11.51 -2.79
N GLU A 212 6.76 -11.84 -1.89
CA GLU A 212 5.44 -11.21 -1.88
C GLU A 212 5.59 -9.68 -1.71
N LYS A 213 4.98 -8.93 -2.63
CA LYS A 213 4.98 -7.47 -2.54
C LYS A 213 4.10 -7.05 -1.35
N PRO A 214 4.53 -6.08 -0.51
CA PRO A 214 3.72 -5.58 0.57
C PRO A 214 2.45 -4.94 -0.01
N ILE A 215 1.30 -5.35 0.54
CA ILE A 215 0.03 -4.72 0.20
C ILE A 215 -0.03 -3.38 0.91
N THR A 216 -0.11 -2.29 0.13
CA THR A 216 -0.32 -0.95 0.68
C THR A 216 -1.82 -0.63 0.66
N LEU A 217 -2.33 -0.23 1.83
CA LEU A 217 -3.68 0.29 2.03
C LEU A 217 -3.60 1.80 2.30
N VAL A 218 -4.32 2.59 1.52
CA VAL A 218 -4.50 4.02 1.72
C VAL A 218 -5.82 4.24 2.44
N ILE A 219 -5.77 4.79 3.65
CA ILE A 219 -6.97 4.99 4.48
C ILE A 219 -7.16 6.49 4.72
N SER A 220 -8.34 7.01 4.39
CA SER A 220 -8.75 8.35 4.79
C SER A 220 -9.58 8.28 6.06
N ALA A 221 -9.26 9.15 7.02
CA ALA A 221 -10.03 9.32 8.25
C ALA A 221 -10.60 10.74 8.30
N ILE A 222 -11.93 10.83 8.43
CA ILE A 222 -12.67 12.09 8.57
C ILE A 222 -13.16 12.18 10.02
N GLY A 223 -12.98 13.36 10.62
CA GLY A 223 -13.49 13.64 11.97
C GLY A 223 -15.02 13.76 12.02
N ASP A 224 -15.49 14.55 12.97
CA ASP A 224 -16.91 14.71 13.28
C ASP A 224 -17.72 15.27 12.11
N CYS A 225 -18.63 14.45 11.60
CA CYS A 225 -19.61 14.83 10.60
C CYS A 225 -20.99 14.96 11.24
N VAL A 226 -21.47 16.21 11.36
CA VAL A 226 -22.87 16.49 11.69
C VAL A 226 -23.65 16.72 10.40
N ILE A 227 -24.23 15.65 9.86
CA ILE A 227 -25.03 15.65 8.62
C ILE A 227 -26.50 15.89 8.97
N GLY A 228 -26.79 17.14 9.27
CA GLY A 228 -28.08 17.59 9.76
C GLY A 228 -27.93 18.85 10.61
N SER A 229 -28.84 19.06 11.55
CA SER A 229 -28.72 20.14 12.50
C SER A 229 -29.59 19.91 13.74
N ASP A 230 -29.36 20.71 14.77
CA ASP A 230 -30.37 20.87 15.82
C ASP A 230 -31.54 21.67 15.24
N ILE A 231 -32.76 21.19 15.44
CA ILE A 231 -33.97 21.81 14.89
C ILE A 231 -34.20 23.27 15.32
N ARG A 232 -33.49 23.73 16.36
CA ARG A 232 -33.51 25.12 16.83
C ARG A 232 -32.67 26.05 15.93
N PHE A 233 -31.75 25.50 15.14
CA PHE A 233 -30.81 26.26 14.31
C PHE A 233 -31.41 26.59 12.94
N LYS A 234 -32.29 27.59 12.89
CA LYS A 234 -32.97 28.04 11.67
C LYS A 234 -32.43 29.38 11.16
N TYR A 235 -31.13 29.44 10.88
CA TYR A 235 -30.46 30.65 10.38
C TYR A 235 -29.86 30.43 8.97
N GLN A 236 -29.63 31.52 8.24
CA GLN A 236 -28.97 31.51 6.93
C GLN A 236 -27.52 31.03 7.08
N GLY A 237 -27.11 30.06 6.26
CA GLY A 237 -25.82 29.39 6.35
C GLY A 237 -25.80 28.18 7.30
N SER A 238 -26.96 27.79 7.87
CA SER A 238 -27.08 26.48 8.54
C SER A 238 -27.03 25.33 7.53
N PHE A 239 -26.82 24.10 8.00
CA PHE A 239 -26.75 22.91 7.14
C PHE A 239 -27.94 22.80 6.17
N PHE A 240 -29.17 22.95 6.68
CA PHE A 240 -30.38 22.82 5.86
C PHE A 240 -30.55 23.98 4.87
N ASP A 241 -30.18 25.20 5.27
CA ASP A 241 -30.19 26.36 4.38
C ASP A 241 -29.19 26.19 3.23
N GLU A 242 -27.98 25.71 3.55
CA GLU A 242 -26.96 25.45 2.55
C GLU A 242 -27.35 24.30 1.63
N PHE A 243 -27.87 23.19 2.15
CA PHE A 243 -28.34 22.08 1.34
C PHE A 243 -29.45 22.50 0.35
N ALA A 244 -30.38 23.38 0.78
CA ALA A 244 -31.42 23.91 -0.09
C ALA A 244 -30.86 24.80 -1.21
N LYS A 245 -29.88 25.67 -0.92
CA LYS A 245 -29.20 26.50 -1.95
C LYS A 245 -28.50 25.66 -3.02
N GLN A 246 -28.04 24.47 -2.65
CA GLN A 246 -27.39 23.53 -3.56
C GLN A 246 -28.38 22.62 -4.29
N ASN A 247 -29.67 22.97 -4.29
CA ASN A 247 -30.76 22.20 -4.89
C ASN A 247 -30.86 20.77 -4.35
N GLU A 248 -30.61 20.58 -3.05
CA GLU A 248 -30.62 19.28 -2.39
C GLU A 248 -29.64 18.26 -3.01
N ARG A 249 -28.54 18.71 -3.62
CA ARG A 249 -27.52 17.84 -4.20
C ARG A 249 -26.66 17.20 -3.11
N TYR A 250 -26.81 15.89 -2.90
CA TYR A 250 -26.12 15.15 -1.84
C TYR A 250 -24.59 15.23 -1.93
N GLY A 251 -24.01 15.06 -3.12
CA GLY A 251 -22.56 15.12 -3.33
C GLY A 251 -21.91 16.49 -3.13
N TYR A 252 -22.65 17.53 -2.74
CA TYR A 252 -22.10 18.86 -2.50
C TYR A 252 -21.09 18.89 -1.34
N PHE A 253 -21.48 18.36 -0.18
CA PHE A 253 -20.74 18.59 1.08
C PHE A 253 -19.32 18.01 1.08
N PHE A 254 -19.08 16.93 0.33
CA PHE A 254 -17.76 16.32 0.16
C PHE A 254 -17.09 16.64 -1.18
N SER A 255 -17.72 17.46 -2.04
CA SER A 255 -17.23 17.70 -3.41
C SER A 255 -15.79 18.26 -3.47
N GLY A 256 -15.38 19.06 -2.48
CA GLY A 256 -14.03 19.62 -2.41
C GLY A 256 -12.93 18.60 -2.14
N VAL A 257 -13.27 17.42 -1.60
CA VAL A 257 -12.32 16.37 -1.20
C VAL A 257 -12.58 15.04 -1.88
N LYS A 258 -13.66 14.91 -2.66
CA LYS A 258 -14.08 13.66 -3.29
C LYS A 258 -12.98 12.98 -4.11
N ASN A 259 -12.13 13.74 -4.80
CA ASN A 259 -11.03 13.16 -5.58
C ASN A 259 -9.95 12.50 -4.71
N ILE A 260 -9.82 12.88 -3.45
CA ILE A 260 -8.93 12.21 -2.50
C ILE A 260 -9.61 10.93 -2.04
N LEU A 261 -10.84 11.05 -1.52
CA LEU A 261 -11.59 9.94 -0.93
C LEU A 261 -11.87 8.83 -1.95
N ALA A 262 -12.15 9.18 -3.21
CA ALA A 262 -12.41 8.20 -4.26
C ALA A 262 -11.15 7.47 -4.77
N ASN A 263 -9.95 7.92 -4.38
CA ASN A 263 -8.67 7.32 -4.77
C ASN A 263 -7.97 6.60 -3.61
N ASP A 264 -8.61 6.53 -2.44
CA ASP A 264 -8.14 5.70 -1.33
C ASP A 264 -8.72 4.28 -1.42
N ASP A 265 -8.30 3.44 -0.47
CA ASP A 265 -8.80 2.08 -0.33
C ASP A 265 -9.97 2.00 0.67
N LEU A 266 -10.06 2.94 1.62
CA LEU A 266 -11.07 3.00 2.67
C LEU A 266 -11.18 4.41 3.24
N THR A 267 -12.39 4.99 3.24
CA THR A 267 -12.73 6.17 4.02
C THR A 267 -13.58 5.82 5.26
N ILE A 268 -13.11 6.26 6.43
CA ILE A 268 -13.79 6.14 7.72
C ILE A 268 -14.18 7.54 8.21
N ALA A 269 -15.44 7.72 8.66
CA ALA A 269 -15.89 8.99 9.26
C ALA A 269 -16.64 8.77 10.58
N ASN A 270 -16.64 9.75 11.48
CA ASN A 270 -17.55 9.78 12.63
C ASN A 270 -18.86 10.48 12.24
N LEU A 271 -20.01 9.83 12.40
CA LEU A 271 -21.32 10.45 12.19
C LEU A 271 -21.92 10.84 13.53
N GLU A 272 -21.81 12.12 13.88
CA GLU A 272 -22.13 12.65 15.19
C GLU A 272 -23.56 13.21 15.26
N ASN A 273 -24.50 12.49 14.66
CA ASN A 273 -25.92 12.81 14.72
C ASN A 273 -26.78 11.61 14.34
N ALA A 274 -28.05 11.63 14.74
CA ALA A 274 -29.01 10.64 14.28
C ALA A 274 -29.52 10.96 12.85
N LEU A 275 -29.75 9.93 12.01
CA LEU A 275 -30.45 10.05 10.74
C LEU A 275 -31.87 9.48 10.90
N THR A 276 -32.80 10.32 11.34
CA THR A 276 -34.15 9.92 11.75
C THR A 276 -35.18 11.04 11.59
N ASP A 277 -36.42 10.67 11.29
CA ASP A 277 -37.57 11.57 11.37
C ASP A 277 -38.23 11.57 12.77
N TYR A 278 -37.77 10.69 13.67
CA TYR A 278 -38.28 10.58 15.03
C TYR A 278 -38.09 11.89 15.81
N LYS A 279 -39.05 12.20 16.68
CA LYS A 279 -39.17 13.51 17.33
C LYS A 279 -38.92 13.48 18.82
N GLN A 280 -39.02 12.31 19.46
CA GLN A 280 -38.80 12.21 20.89
C GLN A 280 -37.31 12.29 21.20
N LYS A 281 -37.00 12.91 22.34
CA LYS A 281 -35.65 13.21 22.79
C LYS A 281 -35.46 12.63 24.20
N PRO A 282 -34.24 12.23 24.56
CA PRO A 282 -33.91 11.85 25.93
C PRO A 282 -33.98 13.04 26.88
N ASP A 283 -34.06 12.73 28.17
CA ASP A 283 -33.85 13.71 29.23
C ASP A 283 -32.34 14.00 29.38
N LYS A 284 -31.92 15.16 28.87
CA LYS A 284 -30.59 15.75 29.07
C LYS A 284 -30.63 16.97 30.01
N SER A 285 -31.57 17.02 30.96
CA SER A 285 -31.73 18.15 31.90
C SER A 285 -30.54 18.39 32.83
N HIS A 286 -29.64 17.41 32.96
CA HIS A 286 -28.37 17.55 33.67
C HIS A 286 -27.38 18.49 32.96
N GLN A 287 -27.62 18.82 31.69
CA GLN A 287 -26.80 19.74 30.91
C GLN A 287 -27.42 21.14 30.92
N GLU A 288 -26.60 22.18 31.05
CA GLU A 288 -27.09 23.56 30.98
C GLU A 288 -27.69 23.90 29.61
N ARG A 289 -27.12 23.34 28.54
CA ARG A 289 -27.56 23.57 27.16
C ARG A 289 -27.46 22.29 26.32
N PRO A 290 -28.45 21.39 26.39
CA PRO A 290 -28.42 20.15 25.62
C PRO A 290 -28.63 20.41 24.14
N PHE A 291 -27.84 19.74 23.29
CA PHE A 291 -27.99 19.71 21.84
C PHE A 291 -28.61 18.38 21.38
N PHE A 292 -29.37 18.44 20.28
CA PHE A 292 -30.07 17.30 19.69
C PHE A 292 -29.95 17.32 18.17
N PHE A 293 -28.88 16.74 17.64
CA PHE A 293 -28.56 16.78 16.22
C PHE A 293 -29.27 15.67 15.46
N LYS A 294 -29.91 16.03 14.34
CA LYS A 294 -30.40 15.03 13.37
C LYS A 294 -30.47 15.53 11.94
N GLY A 295 -30.43 14.57 11.03
CA GLY A 295 -30.83 14.71 9.63
C GLY A 295 -31.95 13.72 9.28
N PRO A 296 -32.71 13.94 8.20
CA PRO A 296 -33.61 12.92 7.67
C PRO A 296 -32.83 11.68 7.21
N PRO A 297 -33.43 10.46 7.28
CA PRO A 297 -32.80 9.21 6.83
C PRO A 297 -32.13 9.25 5.46
N ARG A 298 -32.71 10.01 4.51
CA ARG A 298 -32.18 10.18 3.15
C ARG A 298 -30.78 10.81 3.08
N PHE A 299 -30.31 11.45 4.15
CA PHE A 299 -28.99 12.07 4.20
C PHE A 299 -27.84 11.06 4.28
N ALA A 300 -28.11 9.77 4.49
CA ALA A 300 -27.11 8.73 4.24
C ALA A 300 -26.56 8.76 2.80
N ASN A 301 -27.32 9.30 1.83
CA ASN A 301 -26.82 9.50 0.46
C ASN A 301 -25.71 10.55 0.36
N ILE A 302 -25.60 11.48 1.31
CA ILE A 302 -24.52 12.48 1.35
C ILE A 302 -23.18 11.77 1.58
N LEU A 303 -23.16 10.82 2.51
CA LEU A 303 -22.00 9.98 2.79
C LEU A 303 -21.64 9.12 1.57
N LYS A 304 -22.64 8.47 0.99
CA LYS A 304 -22.46 7.63 -0.21
C LYS A 304 -21.88 8.40 -1.39
N GLU A 305 -22.44 9.57 -1.71
CA GLU A 305 -21.95 10.40 -2.83
C GLU A 305 -20.60 11.07 -2.52
N GLY A 306 -20.20 11.11 -1.24
CA GLY A 306 -18.90 11.56 -0.77
C GLY A 306 -17.78 10.53 -0.81
N SER A 307 -18.05 9.28 -1.24
CA SER A 307 -17.10 8.16 -1.17
C SER A 307 -16.67 7.84 0.26
N ILE A 308 -17.65 7.53 1.12
CA ILE A 308 -17.42 7.10 2.50
C ILE A 308 -17.96 5.68 2.68
N GLU A 309 -17.09 4.75 3.07
CA GLU A 309 -17.39 3.31 3.14
C GLU A 309 -17.74 2.83 4.55
N ALA A 310 -17.24 3.52 5.60
CA ALA A 310 -17.44 3.13 6.99
C ALA A 310 -17.72 4.30 7.94
N ILE A 311 -18.67 4.10 8.85
CA ILE A 311 -19.12 5.12 9.81
C ILE A 311 -18.97 4.64 11.25
N ASN A 312 -18.24 5.40 12.06
CA ASN A 312 -18.29 5.27 13.50
C ASN A 312 -19.57 5.92 14.05
N LEU A 313 -20.28 5.19 14.90
CA LEU A 313 -21.46 5.64 15.64
C LEU A 313 -21.22 5.72 17.15
N ALA A 314 -20.06 5.30 17.65
CA ALA A 314 -19.73 5.49 19.06
C ALA A 314 -19.41 6.97 19.31
N ASN A 315 -20.41 7.75 19.71
CA ASN A 315 -20.28 9.16 20.07
C ASN A 315 -21.43 9.62 20.98
N ASN A 316 -21.27 10.79 21.59
CA ASN A 316 -22.22 11.41 22.52
C ASN A 316 -23.60 11.74 21.90
N HIS A 317 -23.69 11.93 20.58
CA HIS A 317 -24.91 12.36 19.88
C HIS A 317 -25.71 11.24 19.20
N SER A 318 -25.19 10.02 19.16
CA SER A 318 -25.87 8.86 18.56
C SER A 318 -27.25 8.57 19.16
N PHE A 319 -27.46 8.91 20.44
CA PHE A 319 -28.71 8.67 21.17
C PHE A 319 -29.58 9.93 21.37
N ASP A 320 -29.29 11.03 20.65
CA ASP A 320 -30.09 12.27 20.72
C ASP A 320 -31.58 12.09 20.41
N TYR A 321 -31.93 11.00 19.73
CA TYR A 321 -33.31 10.62 19.43
C TYR A 321 -33.63 9.18 19.88
N LEU A 322 -32.99 8.77 21.00
CA LEU A 322 -33.20 7.47 21.66
C LEU A 322 -32.84 6.27 20.77
N GLU A 323 -33.12 5.07 21.24
CA GLU A 323 -32.96 3.80 20.50
C GLU A 323 -33.56 3.84 19.10
N LYS A 324 -34.69 4.53 18.95
CA LYS A 324 -35.34 4.69 17.65
C LYS A 324 -34.47 5.49 16.67
N GLY A 325 -33.82 6.54 17.14
CA GLY A 325 -32.94 7.38 16.35
C GLY A 325 -31.72 6.63 15.82
N ILE A 326 -30.97 5.97 16.71
CA ILE A 326 -29.80 5.16 16.31
C ILE A 326 -30.21 3.97 15.42
N GLY A 327 -31.34 3.32 15.70
CA GLY A 327 -31.88 2.26 14.86
C GLY A 327 -32.22 2.71 13.43
N ASP A 328 -32.81 3.91 13.29
CA ASP A 328 -33.07 4.53 11.98
C ASP A 328 -31.77 4.91 11.26
N THR A 329 -30.76 5.40 11.99
CA THR A 329 -29.42 5.68 11.45
C THR A 329 -28.80 4.41 10.86
N LYS A 330 -28.71 3.34 11.66
CA LYS A 330 -28.17 2.04 11.22
C LYS A 330 -28.92 1.51 10.00
N ALA A 331 -30.26 1.61 9.98
CA ALA A 331 -31.06 1.19 8.82
C ALA A 331 -30.77 2.03 7.57
N SER A 332 -30.56 3.33 7.73
CA SER A 332 -30.25 4.25 6.63
C SER A 332 -28.87 3.99 6.03
N LEU A 333 -27.86 3.74 6.87
CA LEU A 333 -26.51 3.37 6.44
C LEU A 333 -26.50 2.04 5.69
N ARG A 334 -27.18 1.00 6.21
CA ARG A 334 -27.35 -0.27 5.48
C ARG A 334 -28.00 -0.09 4.12
N LYS A 335 -29.06 0.73 4.04
CA LYS A 335 -29.74 1.03 2.77
C LYS A 335 -28.84 1.77 1.78
N ALA A 336 -27.94 2.62 2.27
CA ALA A 336 -26.97 3.31 1.43
C ALA A 336 -25.82 2.40 0.96
N GLY A 337 -25.60 1.25 1.61
CA GLY A 337 -24.48 0.34 1.37
C GLY A 337 -23.22 0.76 2.13
N ILE A 338 -23.38 1.45 3.26
CA ILE A 338 -22.30 1.97 4.09
C ILE A 338 -22.16 1.09 5.33
N ASN A 339 -20.94 0.66 5.63
CA ASN A 339 -20.65 -0.09 6.85
C ASN A 339 -20.74 0.83 8.06
N TYR A 340 -21.13 0.30 9.21
CA TYR A 340 -21.13 1.05 10.45
C TYR A 340 -20.59 0.20 11.59
N PHE A 341 -20.03 0.87 12.58
CA PHE A 341 -19.44 0.26 13.77
C PHE A 341 -19.49 1.25 14.94
N GLY A 342 -19.18 0.78 16.14
CA GLY A 342 -19.14 1.57 17.36
C GLY A 342 -20.06 1.05 18.46
N ASP A 343 -19.64 1.29 19.70
CA ASP A 343 -20.24 0.77 20.92
C ASP A 343 -20.28 -0.77 20.91
N GLU A 344 -21.44 -1.36 20.63
CA GLU A 344 -21.62 -2.81 20.53
C GLU A 344 -21.45 -3.36 19.11
N ASP A 345 -21.52 -2.52 18.08
CA ASP A 345 -21.42 -2.94 16.69
C ASP A 345 -19.97 -3.01 16.23
N LYS A 346 -19.61 -4.15 15.63
CA LYS A 346 -18.30 -4.39 15.03
C LYS A 346 -18.47 -4.55 13.52
N ALA A 347 -17.51 -4.05 12.74
CA ALA A 347 -17.49 -4.27 11.30
C ALA A 347 -16.18 -4.91 10.85
N ALA A 348 -16.22 -5.68 9.77
CA ALA A 348 -15.04 -6.21 9.11
C ALA A 348 -15.19 -6.05 7.59
N ILE A 349 -14.22 -5.40 6.95
CA ILE A 349 -14.24 -5.07 5.52
C ILE A 349 -13.03 -5.72 4.85
N THR A 350 -13.21 -6.37 3.70
CA THR A 350 -12.08 -6.97 2.95
C THR A 350 -11.64 -6.04 1.82
N ILE A 351 -10.37 -5.65 1.83
CA ILE A 351 -9.77 -4.69 0.90
C ILE A 351 -8.43 -5.22 0.44
N LYS A 352 -8.22 -5.31 -0.89
CA LYS A 352 -7.01 -5.93 -1.49
C LYS A 352 -6.68 -7.31 -0.88
N GLY A 353 -7.70 -8.11 -0.57
CA GLY A 353 -7.54 -9.44 0.02
C GLY A 353 -7.20 -9.46 1.52
N LYS A 354 -7.13 -8.30 2.19
CA LYS A 354 -6.91 -8.16 3.63
C LYS A 354 -8.19 -7.77 4.35
N LYS A 355 -8.50 -8.41 5.47
CA LYS A 355 -9.70 -8.18 6.26
C LYS A 355 -9.41 -7.21 7.41
N ILE A 356 -10.02 -6.05 7.37
CA ILE A 356 -9.83 -4.93 8.30
C ILE A 356 -11.00 -4.90 9.28
N GLY A 357 -10.74 -5.09 10.56
CA GLY A 357 -11.68 -4.90 11.66
C GLY A 357 -11.82 -3.43 12.05
N LEU A 358 -13.05 -2.99 12.31
CA LEU A 358 -13.38 -1.64 12.74
C LEU A 358 -14.13 -1.69 14.08
N LEU A 359 -13.58 -0.99 15.07
CA LEU A 359 -14.10 -0.89 16.44
C LEU A 359 -14.22 0.57 16.84
N GLY A 360 -15.23 0.91 17.63
CA GLY A 360 -15.53 2.29 17.99
C GLY A 360 -15.98 2.42 19.44
N TYR A 361 -15.49 3.44 20.15
CA TYR A 361 -15.73 3.61 21.58
C TYR A 361 -15.99 5.06 21.99
N ASN A 362 -16.88 5.26 22.95
CA ASN A 362 -17.28 6.57 23.47
C ASN A 362 -16.96 6.71 24.98
N THR A 363 -16.11 7.67 25.35
CA THR A 363 -15.75 7.89 26.77
C THR A 363 -16.79 8.73 27.53
N TYR A 364 -17.66 9.44 26.83
CA TYR A 364 -18.78 10.20 27.42
C TYR A 364 -19.95 9.32 27.83
N GLY A 365 -19.99 8.08 27.34
CA GLY A 365 -21.06 7.13 27.61
C GLY A 365 -22.43 7.59 27.08
N PRO A 366 -23.47 6.79 27.30
CA PRO A 366 -24.82 7.13 26.86
C PRO A 366 -25.32 8.42 27.50
N LEU A 367 -25.75 9.37 26.67
CA LEU A 367 -26.28 10.68 27.08
C LEU A 367 -25.29 11.52 27.91
N GLU A 368 -23.99 11.33 27.69
CA GLU A 368 -22.92 12.14 28.30
C GLU A 368 -22.85 12.03 29.84
N LYS A 369 -23.26 10.88 30.38
CA LYS A 369 -23.21 10.59 31.83
C LYS A 369 -21.88 10.01 32.30
N GLY A 370 -20.91 9.88 31.39
CA GLY A 370 -19.60 9.27 31.60
C GLY A 370 -19.60 7.76 31.37
N SER A 371 -18.46 7.25 30.94
CA SER A 371 -18.16 5.82 30.86
C SER A 371 -17.27 5.39 32.04
N ASP A 372 -17.47 4.18 32.56
CA ASP A 372 -16.50 3.56 33.45
C ASP A 372 -15.30 3.09 32.61
N ILE A 373 -14.17 3.78 32.75
CA ILE A 373 -12.95 3.53 31.99
C ILE A 373 -12.41 2.10 32.20
N SER A 374 -12.64 1.49 33.37
CA SER A 374 -12.19 0.12 33.64
C SER A 374 -13.03 -0.89 32.86
N VAL A 375 -14.34 -0.68 32.81
CA VAL A 375 -15.26 -1.48 31.99
C VAL A 375 -14.95 -1.30 30.51
N LEU A 376 -14.73 -0.06 30.07
CA LEU A 376 -14.38 0.25 28.69
C LEU A 376 -13.07 -0.42 28.26
N LYS A 377 -12.02 -0.38 29.10
CA LYS A 377 -10.76 -1.11 28.84
C LYS A 377 -10.98 -2.61 28.70
N GLN A 378 -11.81 -3.19 29.56
CA GLN A 378 -12.12 -4.62 29.46
C GLN A 378 -12.88 -4.95 28.17
N GLN A 379 -13.79 -4.08 27.74
CA GLN A 379 -14.49 -4.21 26.46
C GLN A 379 -13.50 -4.15 25.27
N ILE A 380 -12.66 -3.12 25.21
CA ILE A 380 -11.63 -2.95 24.17
C ILE A 380 -10.76 -4.21 24.05
N LYS A 381 -10.28 -4.72 25.19
CA LYS A 381 -9.44 -5.93 25.23
C LYS A 381 -10.17 -7.15 24.68
N ASN A 382 -11.43 -7.35 25.08
CA ASN A 382 -12.22 -8.50 24.64
C ASN A 382 -12.53 -8.43 23.15
N ASP A 383 -12.96 -7.27 22.66
CA ASP A 383 -13.29 -7.06 21.25
C ASP A 383 -12.06 -7.24 20.36
N LEU A 384 -10.92 -6.65 20.73
CA LEU A 384 -9.66 -6.83 19.97
C LEU A 384 -9.18 -8.29 20.00
N SER A 385 -9.35 -9.00 21.12
CA SER A 385 -9.03 -10.42 21.17
C SER A 385 -9.94 -11.25 20.26
N GLU A 386 -11.21 -10.89 20.12
CA GLU A 386 -12.16 -11.57 19.25
C GLU A 386 -11.90 -11.26 17.77
N THR A 387 -11.71 -9.99 17.41
CA THR A 387 -11.53 -9.58 16.01
C THR A 387 -10.23 -10.10 15.42
N LYS A 388 -9.15 -10.13 16.21
CA LYS A 388 -7.85 -10.70 15.80
C LYS A 388 -7.92 -12.13 15.28
N GLU A 389 -8.89 -12.93 15.72
CA GLU A 389 -9.05 -14.31 15.24
C GLU A 389 -9.45 -14.38 13.76
N PHE A 390 -9.96 -13.28 13.18
CA PHE A 390 -10.49 -13.27 11.82
C PHE A 390 -10.17 -12.02 10.99
N THR A 391 -9.32 -11.13 11.46
CA THR A 391 -8.89 -9.89 10.76
C THR A 391 -7.38 -9.84 10.62
N ASP A 392 -6.88 -9.32 9.50
CA ASP A 392 -5.46 -9.01 9.29
C ASP A 392 -5.03 -7.73 10.02
N LEU A 393 -5.95 -6.75 10.16
CA LEU A 393 -5.70 -5.45 10.81
C LEU A 393 -6.93 -5.01 11.60
N ASN A 394 -6.74 -4.27 12.70
CA ASN A 394 -7.79 -3.65 13.50
C ASN A 394 -7.60 -2.13 13.63
N ILE A 395 -8.63 -1.37 13.29
CA ILE A 395 -8.68 0.08 13.45
C ILE A 395 -9.67 0.41 14.57
N VAL A 396 -9.22 1.18 15.56
CA VAL A 396 -10.03 1.60 16.70
C VAL A 396 -10.28 3.10 16.63
N SER A 397 -11.55 3.50 16.65
CA SER A 397 -12.00 4.89 16.66
C SER A 397 -12.51 5.28 18.05
N PHE A 398 -12.02 6.39 18.60
CA PHE A 398 -12.45 6.88 19.91
C PHE A 398 -13.08 8.26 19.82
N HIS A 399 -14.20 8.41 20.50
CA HIS A 399 -14.85 9.68 20.81
C HIS A 399 -14.49 10.09 22.23
N TRP A 400 -13.57 11.05 22.37
CA TRP A 400 -12.87 11.32 23.64
C TRP A 400 -12.26 12.73 23.74
N GLY A 401 -11.65 13.05 24.88
CA GLY A 401 -11.02 14.36 25.09
C GLY A 401 -12.04 15.45 25.35
N GLU A 402 -11.64 16.71 25.25
CA GLU A 402 -12.50 17.87 25.52
C GLU A 402 -12.67 18.74 24.28
N GLU A 403 -13.89 19.25 24.05
CA GLU A 403 -14.17 20.15 22.92
C GLU A 403 -13.25 21.37 22.94
N TYR A 404 -12.57 21.61 21.81
CA TYR A 404 -11.61 22.68 21.58
C TYR A 404 -10.42 22.72 22.56
N GLY A 405 -10.20 21.63 23.29
CA GLY A 405 -9.13 21.50 24.28
C GLY A 405 -7.81 20.96 23.71
N ASP A 406 -6.78 20.96 24.56
CA ASP A 406 -5.53 20.25 24.32
C ASP A 406 -5.70 18.75 24.57
N VAL A 407 -4.74 17.95 24.09
CA VAL A 407 -4.72 16.50 24.35
C VAL A 407 -4.55 16.22 25.84
N ILE A 408 -5.46 15.42 26.40
CA ILE A 408 -5.40 14.99 27.81
C ILE A 408 -4.76 13.61 27.96
N ALA A 409 -4.25 13.31 29.16
CA ALA A 409 -3.56 12.06 29.45
C ALA A 409 -4.42 10.81 29.19
N GLU A 410 -5.74 10.89 29.42
CA GLU A 410 -6.67 9.77 29.19
C GLU A 410 -6.67 9.32 27.72
N GLN A 411 -6.68 10.25 26.76
CA GLN A 411 -6.65 9.94 25.32
C GLN A 411 -5.41 9.13 24.97
N LYS A 412 -4.22 9.59 25.42
CA LYS A 412 -2.95 8.90 25.18
C LYS A 412 -2.91 7.52 25.82
N LEU A 413 -3.40 7.40 27.06
CA LEU A 413 -3.42 6.14 27.79
C LEU A 413 -4.39 5.13 27.16
N LEU A 414 -5.57 5.56 26.72
CA LEU A 414 -6.53 4.68 26.04
C LEU A 414 -6.06 4.28 24.64
N GLY A 415 -5.51 5.22 23.87
CA GLY A 415 -4.92 4.93 22.57
C GLY A 415 -3.78 3.92 22.67
N ARG A 416 -2.84 4.16 23.61
CA ARG A 416 -1.75 3.20 23.87
C ARG A 416 -2.28 1.84 24.34
N TYR A 417 -3.27 1.83 25.22
CA TYR A 417 -3.89 0.60 25.70
C TYR A 417 -4.49 -0.23 24.55
N ALA A 418 -5.19 0.40 23.59
CA ALA A 418 -5.72 -0.29 22.42
C ALA A 418 -4.61 -0.88 21.54
N LEU A 419 -3.54 -0.12 21.28
CA LEU A 419 -2.36 -0.61 20.54
C LEU A 419 -1.70 -1.80 21.23
N ASP A 420 -1.52 -1.75 22.56
CA ASP A 420 -0.92 -2.84 23.34
C ASP A 420 -1.78 -4.12 23.33
N HIS A 421 -3.09 -3.99 23.07
CA HIS A 421 -4.00 -5.13 22.90
C HIS A 421 -4.27 -5.48 21.43
N GLY A 422 -3.54 -4.81 20.51
CA GLY A 422 -3.43 -5.03 19.07
C GLY A 422 -4.55 -4.49 18.21
N ALA A 423 -4.95 -3.25 18.50
CA ALA A 423 -5.22 -2.31 17.42
C ALA A 423 -3.93 -2.05 16.63
N ASP A 424 -4.05 -1.91 15.31
CA ASP A 424 -2.96 -1.51 14.40
C ASP A 424 -2.98 0.00 14.13
N LEU A 425 -4.16 0.61 14.23
CA LEU A 425 -4.37 2.05 14.08
C LEU A 425 -5.40 2.55 15.09
N VAL A 426 -5.12 3.70 15.70
CA VAL A 426 -6.03 4.41 16.59
C VAL A 426 -6.38 5.76 15.98
N LEU A 427 -7.67 6.04 15.89
CA LEU A 427 -8.24 7.30 15.40
C LEU A 427 -9.00 7.97 16.54
N GLY A 428 -8.90 9.30 16.66
CA GLY A 428 -9.60 10.09 17.66
C GLY A 428 -10.47 11.18 17.03
N HIS A 429 -11.64 11.44 17.63
CA HIS A 429 -12.57 12.52 17.30
C HIS A 429 -13.29 12.99 18.57
N HIS A 430 -14.20 13.98 18.47
CA HIS A 430 -14.84 14.78 19.54
C HIS A 430 -14.24 16.19 19.81
N PRO A 431 -12.92 16.40 19.95
CA PRO A 431 -12.39 17.72 20.32
C PRO A 431 -12.69 18.83 19.31
N HIS A 432 -13.17 18.50 18.10
CA HIS A 432 -13.40 19.43 16.99
C HIS A 432 -12.18 20.29 16.60
N VAL A 433 -10.99 19.85 17.02
CA VAL A 433 -9.69 20.41 16.68
C VAL A 433 -8.74 19.27 16.37
N ILE A 434 -7.81 19.50 15.44
CA ILE A 434 -6.78 18.51 15.11
C ILE A 434 -5.81 18.44 16.29
N GLN A 435 -5.49 17.22 16.70
CA GLN A 435 -4.65 16.93 17.85
C GLN A 435 -3.57 15.89 17.50
N GLU A 436 -2.38 16.04 18.09
CA GLU A 436 -1.32 15.03 18.04
C GLU A 436 -1.41 14.16 19.30
N ILE A 437 -1.92 12.93 19.15
CA ILE A 437 -2.20 11.99 20.24
C ILE A 437 -1.05 11.01 20.46
#